data_AF-A0A351EWR7-F1
#
_entry.id   AF-A0A351EWR7-F1
#
_cell.length_a   1.000
_cell.length_b   1.000
_cell.length_c   1.000
_cell.angle_alpha   90.00
_cell.angle_beta   90.00
_cell.angle_gamma   90.00
#
_symmetry.space_group_name_H-M   'P 1'
#
loop_
_entity.id
_entity.type
_entity.pdbx_description
1 polymer ?
#
loop_
_entity_poly.entity_id
_entity_poly.type
_entity_poly.pdbx_seq_one_letter_code
_entity_poly.pdbx_strand_id
1 'polypeptide(L)'
;TTLSADALDAARKVITEKYGKEFCPPEARMYNKKTKGAQEAHEAIRPAGAEFASPETVAKECVKSEAQVYELIWQRTIASQMTDATGETVQVRVGVTSTAGTATTFSASGTVITHQGFRKVYIDGDSDDDETGTAALPQVAQGDDLNASELEASGHETQPPSRYTEASLVKKLEELGVGRPSTYAATMGTIEDRGYVWKKGSALVPSFTAFSVINLLEAHFPDLVDYDFTAQMEVDLDGIAEGTGEAIPWLRKFYFGDDNDDGLKEKVDKRLGEIDAAAVNSIPLGVDANGQMVVGRVGRYGPYVQRGDGQPDLDGKPNRASVPDDIPLDELTIGKAIEFIEAPSGDRELGDDPISGKVVLVKNGRFGPYVQLGEIDDDPDGKPKRASIFKSMDPAEVDLETGLKLLELPRTIGTHPEDGTEIKVHNGKFGPYLTKESAEEGKKAETRNVPTEEALLTITMDECLVLLKEPKRRGRAEPKPPLKEMGIDPFSGMAMVIKDGRFGPYITDGVANASLQKADTIEEISDERASELLMARRQRAGTLYMEDGVEKWDPPAKKSRKKAPAKKKAAAKKKAPAKKKAPAKKAAAKKSATD
;
A
#
# COMPACT_ATOMS: atom_id res chain seq x y z
N THR A 1 2.03 -29.28 1.03
CA THR A 1 2.60 -29.64 -0.29
C THR A 1 2.27 -31.05 -0.73
N THR A 2 1.41 -31.78 -0.01
CA THR A 2 0.99 -33.14 -0.35
C THR A 2 0.14 -33.16 -1.62
N LEU A 3 0.29 -34.20 -2.45
CA LEU A 3 -0.56 -34.49 -3.60
C LEU A 3 -1.37 -35.76 -3.30
N SER A 4 -2.61 -35.81 -3.79
CA SER A 4 -3.47 -37.00 -3.73
C SER A 4 -2.96 -38.10 -4.66
N ALA A 5 -3.40 -39.34 -4.44
CA ALA A 5 -3.05 -40.46 -5.31
C ALA A 5 -3.44 -40.20 -6.78
N ASP A 6 -4.66 -39.71 -7.02
CA ASP A 6 -5.13 -39.35 -8.37
C ASP A 6 -4.24 -38.30 -9.04
N ALA A 7 -3.77 -37.31 -8.27
CA ALA A 7 -2.90 -36.26 -8.77
C ALA A 7 -1.49 -36.77 -9.10
N LEU A 8 -0.96 -37.69 -8.29
CA LEU A 8 0.32 -38.35 -8.55
C LEU A 8 0.26 -39.17 -9.84
N ASP A 9 -0.81 -39.94 -10.02
CA ASP A 9 -1.01 -40.75 -11.22
C ASP A 9 -1.20 -39.88 -12.47
N ALA A 10 -1.99 -38.80 -12.37
CA ALA A 10 -2.17 -37.83 -13.45
C ALA A 10 -0.84 -37.18 -13.88
N ALA A 11 -0.02 -36.73 -12.90
CA ALA A 11 1.28 -36.15 -13.19
C ALA A 11 2.21 -37.16 -13.88
N ARG A 12 2.28 -38.39 -13.38
CA ARG A 12 3.15 -39.46 -13.93
C ARG A 12 2.74 -39.88 -15.34
N LYS A 13 1.44 -39.91 -15.63
CA LYS A 13 0.89 -40.16 -16.97
C LYS A 13 1.38 -39.09 -17.94
N VAL A 14 1.19 -37.81 -17.59
CA VAL A 14 1.66 -36.67 -18.40
C VAL A 14 3.18 -36.74 -18.63
N ILE A 15 3.97 -37.09 -17.61
CA ILE A 15 5.43 -37.18 -17.75
C ILE A 15 5.82 -38.25 -18.77
N THR A 16 5.22 -39.43 -18.64
CA THR A 16 5.53 -40.57 -19.51
C THR A 16 5.11 -40.32 -20.95
N GLU A 17 3.96 -39.67 -21.16
CA GLU A 17 3.41 -39.36 -22.50
C GLU A 17 4.13 -38.20 -23.19
N LYS A 18 4.42 -37.10 -22.48
CA LYS A 18 4.98 -35.87 -23.08
C LYS A 18 6.51 -35.81 -23.05
N TYR A 19 7.16 -36.34 -22.01
CA TYR A 19 8.60 -36.18 -21.82
C TYR A 19 9.40 -37.47 -21.96
N GLY A 20 8.79 -38.63 -21.75
CA GLY A 20 9.41 -39.94 -21.84
C GLY A 20 9.53 -40.64 -20.48
N LYS A 21 9.66 -41.97 -20.51
CA LYS A 21 9.72 -42.81 -19.30
C LYS A 21 10.98 -42.53 -18.46
N GLU A 22 12.06 -42.12 -19.10
CA GLU A 22 13.32 -41.72 -18.47
C GLU A 22 13.22 -40.46 -17.60
N PHE A 23 12.18 -39.64 -17.83
CA PHE A 23 11.88 -38.48 -16.99
C PHE A 23 10.93 -38.80 -15.84
N CYS A 24 10.34 -40.00 -15.81
CA CYS A 24 9.43 -40.44 -14.76
C CYS A 24 10.18 -41.36 -13.77
N PRO A 25 10.31 -40.97 -12.49
CA PRO A 25 10.95 -41.82 -11.49
C PRO A 25 10.15 -43.12 -11.28
N PRO A 26 10.79 -44.23 -10.90
CA PRO A 26 10.11 -45.52 -10.74
C PRO A 26 8.99 -45.46 -9.69
N GLU A 27 9.20 -44.72 -8.60
CA GLU A 27 8.23 -44.49 -7.53
C GLU A 27 7.75 -43.03 -7.53
N ALA A 28 6.53 -42.80 -7.05
CA ALA A 28 5.97 -41.47 -6.90
C ALA A 28 6.69 -40.69 -5.78
N ARG A 29 6.92 -39.39 -6.00
CA ARG A 29 7.63 -38.55 -5.03
C ARG A 29 6.64 -37.94 -4.04
N MET A 30 6.86 -38.21 -2.76
CA MET A 30 6.00 -37.73 -1.67
C MET A 30 6.66 -36.53 -0.97
N TYR A 31 5.99 -35.37 -0.99
CA TYR A 31 6.47 -34.14 -0.35
C TYR A 31 5.60 -33.77 0.86
N ASN A 32 5.87 -34.42 1.98
CA ASN A 32 5.16 -34.21 3.24
C ASN A 32 5.93 -33.21 4.12
N LYS A 33 5.85 -31.92 3.82
CA LYS A 33 6.33 -30.88 4.73
C LYS A 33 5.27 -30.70 5.82
N LYS A 34 5.64 -30.98 7.08
CA LYS A 34 4.79 -30.65 8.24
C LYS A 34 4.77 -29.14 8.40
N THR A 35 3.63 -28.51 8.15
CA THR A 35 3.40 -27.09 8.45
C THR A 35 2.57 -27.04 9.71
N LYS A 36 3.06 -26.41 10.78
CA LYS A 36 2.34 -26.31 12.05
C LYS A 36 0.93 -25.71 11.80
N GLY A 37 -0.13 -26.43 12.15
CA GLY A 37 -1.51 -25.92 12.24
C GLY A 37 -2.58 -26.68 11.46
N ALA A 38 -3.83 -26.26 11.66
CA ALA A 38 -5.08 -26.92 11.22
C ALA A 38 -5.24 -27.06 9.70
N GLN A 39 -4.39 -26.38 8.93
CA GLN A 39 -4.47 -26.27 7.48
C GLN A 39 -3.77 -27.42 6.73
N GLU A 40 -3.15 -28.37 7.44
CA GLU A 40 -2.59 -29.60 6.86
C GLU A 40 -3.65 -30.50 6.18
N ALA A 41 -4.95 -30.21 6.35
CA ALA A 41 -6.04 -30.92 5.68
C ALA A 41 -6.20 -30.57 4.18
N HIS A 42 -5.44 -29.61 3.65
CA HIS A 42 -5.53 -29.19 2.25
C HIS A 42 -4.40 -29.75 1.39
N GLU A 43 -4.76 -30.15 0.18
CA GLU A 43 -3.81 -30.56 -0.85
C GLU A 43 -3.00 -29.37 -1.38
N ALA A 44 -1.85 -29.64 -2.01
CA ALA A 44 -1.09 -28.62 -2.72
C ALA A 44 -1.94 -27.94 -3.82
N ILE A 45 -1.59 -26.69 -4.13
CA ILE A 45 -2.14 -26.00 -5.32
C ILE A 45 -1.59 -26.70 -6.56
N ARG A 46 -2.47 -27.28 -7.36
CA ARG A 46 -2.16 -28.08 -8.55
C ARG A 46 -3.33 -28.03 -9.55
N PRO A 47 -3.15 -28.50 -10.79
CA PRO A 47 -4.28 -28.63 -11.72
C PRO A 47 -5.38 -29.52 -11.14
N ALA A 48 -6.64 -29.14 -11.37
CA ALA A 48 -7.80 -29.90 -10.92
C ALA A 48 -8.07 -31.14 -11.82
N GLY A 49 -8.89 -32.06 -11.32
CA GLY A 49 -9.32 -33.28 -12.03
C GLY A 49 -8.36 -34.46 -11.89
N ALA A 50 -8.85 -35.64 -12.29
CA ALA A 50 -8.06 -36.87 -12.40
C ALA A 50 -7.18 -36.90 -13.67
N GLU A 51 -7.46 -36.02 -14.63
CA GLU A 51 -6.61 -35.74 -15.78
C GLU A 51 -6.35 -34.24 -15.83
N PHE A 52 -5.08 -33.85 -15.95
CA PHE A 52 -4.71 -32.45 -16.00
C PHE A 52 -4.92 -31.89 -17.41
N ALA A 53 -5.74 -30.84 -17.52
CA ALA A 53 -5.85 -30.09 -18.75
C ALA A 53 -4.47 -29.53 -19.18
N SER A 54 -4.21 -29.49 -20.48
CA SER A 54 -2.94 -28.95 -20.97
C SER A 54 -2.96 -27.42 -20.89
N PRO A 55 -1.81 -26.75 -20.62
CA PRO A 55 -1.74 -25.29 -20.62
C PRO A 55 -2.27 -24.66 -21.92
N GLU A 56 -2.03 -25.30 -23.06
CA GLU A 56 -2.48 -24.83 -24.38
C GLU A 56 -4.01 -24.92 -24.56
N THR A 57 -4.67 -25.82 -23.82
CA THR A 57 -6.14 -25.94 -23.81
C THR A 57 -6.74 -24.85 -22.92
N VAL A 58 -6.24 -24.73 -21.69
CA VAL A 58 -6.71 -23.74 -20.73
C VAL A 58 -6.49 -22.30 -21.23
N ALA A 59 -5.39 -22.04 -21.94
CA ALA A 59 -5.10 -20.74 -22.53
C ALA A 59 -6.13 -20.27 -23.58
N LYS A 60 -6.98 -21.17 -24.10
CA LYS A 60 -8.07 -20.80 -25.04
C LYS A 60 -9.37 -20.45 -24.32
N GLU A 61 -9.48 -20.79 -23.04
CA GLU A 61 -10.71 -20.69 -22.25
C GLU A 61 -10.66 -19.55 -21.22
N CYS A 62 -9.48 -19.03 -20.92
CA CYS A 62 -9.28 -17.98 -19.92
C CYS A 62 -8.40 -16.84 -20.42
N VAL A 63 -8.39 -15.74 -19.67
CA VAL A 63 -7.54 -14.59 -19.96
C VAL A 63 -6.07 -14.94 -19.78
N LYS A 64 -5.20 -14.25 -20.53
CA LYS A 64 -3.76 -14.56 -20.59
C LYS A 64 -3.08 -14.70 -19.22
N SER A 65 -3.40 -13.83 -18.26
CA SER A 65 -2.79 -13.91 -16.92
C SER A 65 -3.22 -15.14 -16.12
N GLU A 66 -4.48 -15.59 -16.27
CA GLU A 66 -4.95 -16.82 -15.63
C GLU A 66 -4.28 -18.03 -16.26
N ALA A 67 -4.16 -18.04 -17.60
CA ALA A 67 -3.43 -19.07 -18.34
C ALA A 67 -1.97 -19.17 -17.91
N GLN A 68 -1.29 -18.04 -17.71
CA GLN A 68 0.11 -18.00 -17.24
C GLN A 68 0.28 -18.54 -15.82
N VAL A 69 -0.64 -18.20 -14.90
CA VAL A 69 -0.61 -18.76 -13.54
C VAL A 69 -0.90 -20.25 -13.55
N TYR A 70 -1.87 -20.69 -14.37
CA TYR A 70 -2.16 -22.11 -14.55
C TYR A 70 -0.97 -22.87 -15.10
N GLU A 71 -0.31 -22.34 -16.13
CA GLU A 71 0.89 -22.93 -16.72
C GLU A 71 2.00 -23.08 -15.68
N LEU A 72 2.24 -22.07 -14.85
CA LEU A 72 3.21 -22.14 -13.76
C LEU A 72 2.87 -23.24 -12.74
N ILE A 73 1.61 -23.31 -12.31
CA ILE A 73 1.10 -24.34 -11.38
C ILE A 73 1.27 -25.73 -12.00
N TRP A 74 0.92 -25.88 -13.28
CA TRP A 74 1.04 -27.11 -14.04
C TRP A 74 2.51 -27.54 -14.14
N GLN A 75 3.40 -26.66 -14.59
CA GLN A 75 4.83 -26.94 -14.72
C GLN A 75 5.45 -27.34 -13.39
N ARG A 76 5.14 -26.61 -12.30
CA ARG A 76 5.65 -26.92 -10.95
C ARG A 76 5.13 -28.28 -10.45
N THR A 77 3.87 -28.60 -10.71
CA THR A 77 3.27 -29.89 -10.33
C THR A 77 3.95 -31.05 -11.07
N ILE A 78 4.11 -30.92 -12.39
CA ILE A 78 4.78 -31.93 -13.23
C ILE A 78 6.24 -32.08 -12.84
N ALA A 79 6.99 -30.99 -12.74
CA ALA A 79 8.41 -30.99 -12.34
C ALA A 79 8.64 -31.67 -10.99
N SER A 80 7.71 -31.50 -10.02
CA SER A 80 7.81 -32.16 -8.71
C SER A 80 7.86 -33.69 -8.79
N GLN A 81 7.28 -34.29 -9.83
CA GLN A 81 7.19 -35.73 -10.05
C GLN A 81 8.17 -36.24 -11.11
N MET A 82 9.08 -35.42 -11.61
CA MET A 82 10.12 -35.83 -12.59
C MET A 82 11.39 -36.34 -11.89
N THR A 83 12.29 -36.94 -12.67
CA THR A 83 13.64 -37.32 -12.21
C THR A 83 14.51 -36.11 -11.90
N ASP A 84 15.53 -36.29 -11.04
CA ASP A 84 16.47 -35.22 -10.70
C ASP A 84 17.30 -34.83 -11.92
N ALA A 85 17.72 -33.56 -11.97
CA ALA A 85 18.76 -33.15 -12.90
C ALA A 85 20.11 -33.72 -12.43
N THR A 86 20.88 -34.31 -13.33
CA THR A 86 22.22 -34.82 -13.04
C THR A 86 23.25 -34.19 -13.96
N GLY A 87 24.48 -34.05 -13.44
CA GLY A 87 25.56 -33.37 -14.12
C GLY A 87 26.86 -33.49 -13.32
N GLU A 88 27.91 -32.88 -13.84
CA GLU A 88 29.23 -32.84 -13.23
C GLU A 88 29.67 -31.39 -13.04
N THR A 89 30.13 -31.06 -11.83
CA THR A 89 30.80 -29.80 -11.53
C THR A 89 32.29 -30.05 -11.43
N VAL A 90 33.06 -29.36 -12.27
CA VAL A 90 34.52 -29.43 -12.32
C VAL A 90 35.09 -28.12 -11.78
N GLN A 91 35.99 -28.23 -10.80
CA GLN A 91 36.74 -27.10 -10.28
C GLN A 91 38.22 -27.26 -10.66
N VAL A 92 38.76 -26.29 -11.40
CA VAL A 92 40.18 -26.25 -11.78
C VAL A 92 40.87 -25.17 -10.96
N ARG A 93 42.03 -25.51 -10.38
CA ARG A 93 42.89 -24.57 -9.66
C ARG A 93 44.24 -24.52 -10.34
N VAL A 94 44.69 -23.31 -10.68
CA VAL A 94 45.93 -23.08 -11.42
C VAL A 94 46.89 -22.31 -10.51
N GLY A 95 47.98 -22.97 -10.11
CA GLY A 95 49.06 -22.34 -9.37
C GLY A 95 49.99 -21.59 -10.32
N VAL A 96 50.23 -20.31 -10.05
CA VAL A 96 51.09 -19.43 -10.85
C VAL A 96 52.07 -18.73 -9.93
N THR A 97 53.32 -18.56 -10.38
CA THR A 97 54.27 -17.67 -9.71
C THR A 97 54.35 -16.37 -10.49
N SER A 98 54.05 -15.25 -9.83
CA SER A 98 54.13 -13.94 -10.47
C SER A 98 55.58 -13.58 -10.83
N THR A 99 55.77 -12.59 -11.71
CA THR A 99 57.10 -12.04 -12.03
C THR A 99 57.83 -11.46 -10.82
N ALA A 100 57.10 -11.11 -9.75
CA ALA A 100 57.64 -10.67 -8.47
C ALA A 100 58.01 -11.82 -7.51
N GLY A 101 57.83 -13.08 -7.93
CA GLY A 101 58.12 -14.27 -7.13
C GLY A 101 57.01 -14.67 -6.15
N THR A 102 55.82 -14.06 -6.25
CA THR A 102 54.69 -14.39 -5.37
C THR A 102 53.92 -15.59 -5.92
N ALA A 103 53.77 -16.64 -5.12
CA ALA A 103 52.89 -17.76 -5.44
C ALA A 103 51.42 -17.31 -5.33
N THR A 104 50.62 -17.56 -6.36
CA THR A 104 49.22 -17.16 -6.46
C THR A 104 48.41 -18.30 -7.09
N THR A 105 47.11 -18.33 -6.82
CA THR A 105 46.21 -19.36 -7.33
C THR A 105 45.03 -18.72 -8.04
N PHE A 106 44.76 -19.13 -9.27
CA PHE A 106 43.51 -18.86 -9.96
C PHE A 106 42.57 -20.07 -9.80
N SER A 107 41.27 -19.82 -9.78
CA SER A 107 40.26 -20.88 -9.75
C SER A 107 39.19 -20.64 -10.79
N ALA A 108 38.81 -21.70 -11.50
CA ALA A 108 37.65 -21.73 -12.37
C ALA A 108 36.73 -22.87 -11.93
N SER A 109 35.41 -22.68 -12.02
CA SER A 109 34.41 -23.70 -11.76
C SER A 109 33.44 -23.72 -12.92
N GLY A 110 33.05 -24.92 -13.36
CA GLY A 110 32.09 -25.12 -14.44
C GLY A 110 31.21 -26.32 -14.15
N THR A 111 29.93 -26.21 -14.50
CA THR A 111 28.95 -27.28 -14.31
C THR A 111 28.38 -27.68 -15.67
N VAL A 112 28.36 -28.98 -15.95
CA VAL A 112 27.76 -29.56 -17.16
C VAL A 112 26.60 -30.47 -16.75
N ILE A 113 25.38 -30.12 -17.15
CA ILE A 113 24.18 -30.91 -16.89
C ILE A 113 24.05 -31.99 -17.98
N THR A 114 24.14 -33.26 -17.61
CA THR A 114 24.04 -34.42 -18.53
C THR A 114 22.61 -34.94 -18.67
N HIS A 115 21.79 -34.81 -17.62
CA HIS A 115 20.37 -35.13 -17.65
C HIS A 115 19.58 -33.97 -17.04
N GLN A 116 18.64 -33.41 -17.80
CA GLN A 116 17.88 -32.23 -17.37
C GLN A 116 16.85 -32.55 -16.28
N GLY A 117 16.34 -33.78 -16.20
CA GLY A 117 15.30 -34.16 -15.23
C GLY A 117 14.13 -33.17 -15.24
N PHE A 118 13.73 -32.71 -14.05
CA PHE A 118 12.68 -31.72 -13.84
C PHE A 118 12.95 -30.34 -14.48
N ARG A 119 14.23 -29.97 -14.70
CA ARG A 119 14.61 -28.67 -15.32
C ARG A 119 14.13 -28.53 -16.76
N LYS A 120 13.80 -29.64 -17.41
CA LYS A 120 13.17 -29.66 -18.75
C LYS A 120 11.80 -28.96 -18.76
N VAL A 121 11.13 -28.87 -17.61
CA VAL A 121 9.77 -28.33 -17.46
C VAL A 121 9.74 -27.08 -16.61
N TYR A 122 10.60 -26.98 -15.60
CA TYR A 122 10.59 -25.86 -14.66
C TYR A 122 12.01 -25.51 -14.19
N ILE A 123 12.37 -24.24 -14.31
CA ILE A 123 13.59 -23.65 -13.73
C ILE A 123 13.13 -22.50 -12.82
N ASP A 124 13.72 -22.42 -11.63
CA ASP A 124 13.40 -21.37 -10.67
C ASP A 124 14.13 -20.08 -11.06
N GLY A 125 13.41 -18.97 -11.19
CA GLY A 125 13.96 -17.71 -11.70
C GLY A 125 14.92 -16.98 -10.74
N ASP A 126 15.03 -17.47 -9.49
CA ASP A 126 15.95 -16.96 -8.45
C ASP A 126 17.25 -17.79 -8.37
N SER A 127 17.40 -18.82 -9.21
CA SER A 127 18.64 -19.57 -9.28
C SER A 127 19.64 -18.83 -10.17
N ASP A 128 20.77 -18.41 -9.60
CA ASP A 128 21.96 -17.90 -10.31
C ASP A 128 22.48 -18.88 -11.40
N ASP A 129 21.90 -20.08 -11.47
CA ASP A 129 22.14 -21.08 -12.52
C ASP A 129 21.87 -20.56 -13.94
N ASP A 130 21.04 -19.52 -14.12
CA ASP A 130 20.70 -18.99 -15.44
C ASP A 130 21.79 -18.06 -16.04
N GLU A 131 22.61 -17.39 -15.21
CA GLU A 131 23.75 -16.60 -15.72
C GLU A 131 25.00 -17.44 -15.93
N THR A 132 25.20 -18.50 -15.14
CA THR A 132 26.24 -19.50 -15.40
C THR A 132 25.72 -20.61 -16.30
N GLY A 133 25.18 -20.25 -17.46
CA GLY A 133 24.80 -21.22 -18.49
C GLY A 133 25.96 -22.20 -18.70
N THR A 134 25.74 -23.48 -18.36
CA THR A 134 26.69 -24.60 -18.42
C THR A 134 28.08 -24.21 -18.92
N ALA A 135 28.88 -23.57 -18.06
CA ALA A 135 30.21 -23.13 -18.44
C ALA A 135 31.10 -24.38 -18.50
N ALA A 136 31.03 -25.09 -19.62
CA ALA A 136 31.81 -26.30 -19.85
C ALA A 136 33.28 -25.90 -19.83
N LEU A 137 34.00 -26.33 -18.80
CA LEU A 137 35.45 -26.19 -18.78
C LEU A 137 36.05 -27.16 -19.80
N PRO A 138 37.16 -26.77 -20.47
CA PRO A 138 37.89 -27.70 -21.32
C PRO A 138 38.42 -28.86 -20.49
N GLN A 139 38.55 -30.02 -21.12
CA GLN A 139 39.15 -31.18 -20.48
C GLN A 139 40.64 -30.90 -20.26
N VAL A 140 41.07 -30.89 -18.99
CA VAL A 140 42.45 -30.66 -18.56
C VAL A 140 42.92 -31.77 -17.63
N ALA A 141 44.20 -32.09 -17.65
CA ALA A 141 44.86 -33.02 -16.75
C ALA A 141 45.75 -32.29 -15.73
N GLN A 142 46.05 -32.96 -14.62
CA GLN A 142 46.99 -32.42 -13.65
C GLN A 142 48.38 -32.27 -14.26
N GLY A 143 48.91 -31.04 -14.23
CA GLY A 143 50.23 -30.72 -14.76
C GLY A 143 50.22 -30.19 -16.20
N ASP A 144 49.05 -30.02 -16.82
CA ASP A 144 48.95 -29.35 -18.11
C ASP A 144 49.44 -27.90 -18.04
N ASP A 145 50.20 -27.49 -19.05
CA ASP A 145 50.68 -26.12 -19.18
C ASP A 145 49.54 -25.20 -19.65
N LEU A 146 49.38 -24.06 -18.98
CA LEU A 146 48.38 -23.04 -19.32
C LEU A 146 49.09 -21.69 -19.56
N ASN A 147 48.71 -21.02 -20.65
CA ASN A 147 49.16 -19.67 -20.95
C ASN A 147 48.02 -18.68 -20.69
N ALA A 148 48.27 -17.65 -19.87
CA ALA A 148 47.34 -16.55 -19.71
C ALA A 148 47.35 -15.69 -20.99
N SER A 149 46.22 -15.66 -21.72
CA SER A 149 46.05 -14.81 -22.91
C SER A 149 45.79 -13.35 -22.56
N GLU A 150 45.07 -13.11 -21.47
CA GLU A 150 44.65 -11.79 -21.00
C GLU A 150 44.59 -11.81 -19.46
N LEU A 151 44.94 -10.68 -18.84
CA LEU A 151 44.87 -10.49 -17.39
C LEU A 151 44.22 -9.13 -17.12
N GLU A 152 43.01 -9.17 -16.59
CA GLU A 152 42.26 -7.98 -16.19
C GLU A 152 42.16 -7.92 -14.66
N ALA A 153 42.48 -6.76 -14.09
CA ALA A 153 42.28 -6.51 -12.67
C ALA A 153 40.86 -5.98 -12.45
N SER A 154 39.96 -6.82 -11.94
CA SER A 154 38.59 -6.43 -11.61
C SER A 154 38.49 -5.91 -10.17
N GLY A 155 37.97 -4.69 -10.01
CA GLY A 155 37.59 -4.13 -8.72
C GLY A 155 36.14 -4.45 -8.39
N HIS A 156 35.87 -4.84 -7.14
CA HIS A 156 34.52 -5.10 -6.66
C HIS A 156 34.26 -4.34 -5.36
N GLU A 157 33.04 -3.88 -5.18
CA GLU A 157 32.55 -3.30 -3.93
C GLU A 157 31.52 -4.21 -3.29
N THR A 158 31.54 -4.30 -1.95
CA THR A 158 30.53 -5.04 -1.20
C THR A 158 29.18 -4.37 -1.36
N GLN A 159 28.19 -5.13 -1.79
CA GLN A 159 26.81 -4.65 -1.88
C GLN A 159 26.10 -4.79 -0.53
N PRO A 160 25.20 -3.86 -0.17
CA PRO A 160 24.36 -4.01 1.00
C PRO A 160 23.36 -5.17 0.80
N PRO A 161 22.76 -5.70 1.88
CA PRO A 161 21.68 -6.67 1.78
C PRO A 161 20.53 -6.14 0.91
N SER A 162 20.05 -6.97 -0.01
CA SER A 162 18.94 -6.62 -0.89
C SER A 162 17.68 -6.33 -0.08
N ARG A 163 16.92 -5.32 -0.51
CA ARG A 163 15.58 -5.06 0.02
C ARG A 163 14.65 -6.23 -0.29
N TYR A 164 13.62 -6.39 0.54
CA TYR A 164 12.58 -7.37 0.28
C TYR A 164 11.77 -7.01 -0.98
N THR A 165 11.54 -7.99 -1.84
CA THR A 165 10.40 -8.05 -2.76
C THR A 165 9.19 -8.67 -2.05
N GLU A 166 7.99 -8.58 -2.64
CA GLU A 166 6.82 -9.31 -2.13
C GLU A 166 7.12 -10.80 -1.90
N ALA A 167 7.76 -11.45 -2.88
CA ALA A 167 8.09 -12.88 -2.80
C ALA A 167 9.05 -13.19 -1.64
N SER A 168 10.15 -12.43 -1.53
CA SER A 168 11.12 -12.65 -0.44
C SER A 168 10.55 -12.29 0.94
N LEU A 169 9.61 -11.34 1.03
CA LEU A 169 8.94 -11.01 2.28
C LEU A 169 7.95 -12.11 2.68
N VAL A 170 7.16 -12.64 1.74
CA VAL A 170 6.28 -13.79 2.00
C VAL A 170 7.09 -14.99 2.46
N LYS A 171 8.22 -15.28 1.80
CA LYS A 171 9.16 -16.33 2.22
C LYS A 171 9.64 -16.10 3.65
N LYS A 172 10.03 -14.86 3.99
CA LYS A 172 10.50 -14.53 5.34
C LYS A 172 9.39 -14.64 6.39
N LEU A 173 8.16 -14.25 6.07
CA LEU A 173 7.00 -14.39 6.94
C LEU A 173 6.68 -15.88 7.20
N GLU A 174 6.72 -16.72 6.17
CA GLU A 174 6.55 -18.18 6.32
C GLU A 174 7.65 -18.78 7.21
N GLU A 175 8.93 -18.41 6.99
CA GLU A 175 10.06 -18.87 7.81
C GLU A 175 9.92 -18.51 9.29
N LEU A 176 9.39 -17.31 9.58
CA LEU A 176 9.14 -16.84 10.94
C LEU A 176 7.84 -17.36 11.54
N GLY A 177 6.99 -18.05 10.75
CA GLY A 177 5.66 -18.49 11.19
C GLY A 177 4.66 -17.36 11.41
N VAL A 178 4.95 -16.17 10.87
CA VAL A 178 4.12 -14.97 10.99
C VAL A 178 3.17 -14.90 9.81
N GLY A 179 1.87 -14.88 10.07
CA GLY A 179 0.83 -14.91 9.05
C GLY A 179 0.54 -16.32 8.52
N ARG A 180 -0.39 -16.40 7.56
CA ARG A 180 -0.92 -17.64 6.98
C ARG A 180 -1.17 -17.42 5.49
N PRO A 181 -1.33 -18.49 4.67
CA PRO A 181 -1.60 -18.36 3.23
C PRO A 181 -2.74 -17.40 2.88
N SER A 182 -3.76 -17.32 3.73
CA SER A 182 -4.90 -16.41 3.58
C SER A 182 -4.59 -14.95 3.90
N THR A 183 -3.51 -14.65 4.62
CA THR A 183 -3.20 -13.30 5.12
C THR A 183 -2.03 -12.64 4.42
N TYR A 184 -1.16 -13.37 3.71
CA TYR A 184 0.02 -12.79 3.06
C TYR A 184 -0.34 -11.65 2.09
N ALA A 185 -1.18 -11.90 1.09
CA ALA A 185 -1.57 -10.89 0.10
C ALA A 185 -2.32 -9.70 0.73
N ALA A 186 -3.18 -9.98 1.71
CA ALA A 186 -3.92 -8.93 2.43
C ALA A 186 -2.99 -8.05 3.28
N THR A 187 -1.96 -8.65 3.88
CA THR A 187 -0.94 -7.93 4.66
C THR A 187 -0.14 -7.00 3.77
N MET A 188 0.34 -7.49 2.61
CA MET A 188 1.04 -6.65 1.62
C MET A 188 0.19 -5.46 1.17
N GLY A 189 -1.05 -5.73 0.76
CA GLY A 189 -1.99 -4.68 0.38
C GLY A 189 -2.23 -3.66 1.50
N THR A 190 -2.33 -4.12 2.75
CA THR A 190 -2.58 -3.24 3.90
C THR A 190 -1.40 -2.32 4.21
N ILE A 191 -0.16 -2.83 4.19
CA ILE A 191 1.01 -2.00 4.49
C ILE A 191 1.32 -0.98 3.37
N GLU A 192 1.01 -1.34 2.12
CA GLU A 192 1.09 -0.43 0.97
C GLU A 192 -0.03 0.63 1.02
N ASP A 193 -1.29 0.21 1.16
CA ASP A 193 -2.46 1.11 1.16
C ASP A 193 -2.41 2.14 2.32
N ARG A 194 -1.80 1.75 3.45
CA ARG A 194 -1.60 2.64 4.61
C ARG A 194 -0.34 3.51 4.50
N GLY A 195 0.46 3.36 3.45
CA GLY A 195 1.65 4.16 3.20
C GLY A 195 2.83 3.84 4.13
N TYR A 196 2.85 2.66 4.76
CA TYR A 196 4.03 2.21 5.51
C TYR A 196 5.14 1.76 4.58
N VAL A 197 4.77 1.18 3.45
CA VAL A 197 5.70 0.70 2.44
C VAL A 197 5.28 1.23 1.08
N TRP A 198 6.25 1.53 0.23
CA TRP A 198 6.04 1.86 -1.17
C TRP A 198 7.00 1.05 -2.05
N LYS A 199 6.73 0.97 -3.35
CA LYS A 199 7.50 0.16 -4.29
C LYS A 199 8.47 1.00 -5.11
N LYS A 200 9.76 0.66 -5.09
CA LYS A 200 10.79 1.15 -6.01
C LYS A 200 11.16 0.01 -6.95
N GLY A 201 10.52 -0.04 -8.12
CA GLY A 201 10.57 -1.24 -8.97
C GLY A 201 9.86 -2.41 -8.27
N SER A 202 10.56 -3.54 -8.07
CA SER A 202 10.07 -4.70 -7.32
C SER A 202 10.38 -4.67 -5.82
N ALA A 203 11.23 -3.74 -5.38
CA ALA A 203 11.65 -3.64 -3.99
C ALA A 203 10.64 -2.88 -3.14
N LEU A 204 10.36 -3.42 -1.96
CA LEU A 204 9.56 -2.81 -0.90
C LEU A 204 10.45 -1.88 -0.07
N VAL A 205 10.08 -0.61 -0.01
CA VAL A 205 10.82 0.43 0.70
C VAL A 205 9.95 0.97 1.84
N PRO A 206 10.42 0.93 3.10
CA PRO A 206 9.71 1.54 4.23
C PRO A 206 9.68 3.07 4.10
N SER A 207 8.53 3.67 4.41
CA SER A 207 8.40 5.12 4.51
C SER A 207 8.89 5.64 5.86
N PHE A 208 9.14 6.95 5.96
CA PHE A 208 9.45 7.59 7.24
C PHE A 208 8.36 7.33 8.30
N THR A 209 7.10 7.23 7.88
CA THR A 209 5.98 6.92 8.78
C THR A 209 6.10 5.51 9.35
N ALA A 210 6.57 4.53 8.57
CA ALA A 210 6.82 3.20 9.07
C ALA A 210 7.90 3.19 10.15
N PHE A 211 9.02 3.90 9.94
CA PHE A 211 10.05 4.02 10.96
C PHE A 211 9.52 4.67 12.25
N SER A 212 8.77 5.76 12.17
CA SER A 212 8.17 6.38 13.37
C SER A 212 7.25 5.41 14.12
N VAL A 213 6.42 4.65 13.40
CA VAL A 213 5.49 3.69 14.01
C VAL A 213 6.24 2.49 14.61
N ILE A 214 7.21 1.92 13.90
CA ILE A 214 8.00 0.80 14.40
C ILE A 214 8.85 1.22 15.60
N ASN A 215 9.51 2.38 15.58
CA ASN A 215 10.25 2.90 16.72
C ASN A 215 9.33 3.11 17.94
N LEU A 216 8.10 3.58 17.75
CA LEU A 216 7.11 3.68 18.83
C LEU A 216 6.82 2.30 19.42
N LEU A 217 6.55 1.32 18.56
CA LEU A 217 6.16 -0.01 18.97
C LEU A 217 7.33 -0.76 19.62
N GLU A 218 8.56 -0.66 19.11
CA GLU A 218 9.73 -1.29 19.72
C GLU A 218 10.07 -0.66 21.08
N ALA A 219 9.99 0.67 21.21
CA ALA A 219 10.30 1.35 22.46
C ALA A 219 9.25 1.14 23.55
N HIS A 220 7.96 1.14 23.19
CA HIS A 220 6.86 1.14 24.15
C HIS A 220 6.06 -0.17 24.18
N PHE A 221 6.18 -1.04 23.18
CA PHE A 221 5.42 -2.29 23.07
C PHE A 221 6.24 -3.44 22.43
N PRO A 222 7.49 -3.70 22.87
CA PRO A 222 8.39 -4.64 22.20
C PRO A 222 7.78 -6.03 22.05
N ASP A 223 7.09 -6.53 23.07
CA ASP A 223 6.44 -7.85 23.05
C ASP A 223 5.39 -7.98 21.93
N LEU A 224 4.74 -6.88 21.52
CA LEU A 224 3.67 -6.92 20.51
C LEU A 224 4.19 -6.93 19.07
N VAL A 225 5.45 -6.58 18.87
CA VAL A 225 6.10 -6.57 17.54
C VAL A 225 7.21 -7.61 17.43
N ASP A 226 7.40 -8.40 18.48
CA ASP A 226 8.27 -9.55 18.47
C ASP A 226 7.74 -10.65 17.52
N TYR A 227 8.66 -11.25 16.76
CA TYR A 227 8.32 -12.26 15.77
C TYR A 227 7.80 -13.55 16.42
N ASP A 228 8.44 -13.99 17.51
CA ASP A 228 8.06 -15.22 18.21
C ASP A 228 6.70 -15.06 18.89
N PHE A 229 6.41 -13.89 19.46
CA PHE A 229 5.08 -13.57 20.00
C PHE A 229 3.99 -13.69 18.93
N THR A 230 4.21 -13.10 17.76
CA THR A 230 3.24 -13.12 16.66
C THR A 230 3.05 -14.54 16.13
N ALA A 231 4.14 -15.29 15.97
CA ALA A 231 4.08 -16.69 15.56
C ALA A 231 3.33 -17.57 16.58
N GLN A 232 3.56 -17.35 17.87
CA GLN A 232 2.88 -18.08 18.94
C GLN A 232 1.39 -17.76 18.98
N MET A 233 0.99 -16.50 18.79
CA MET A 233 -0.43 -16.12 18.68
C MET A 233 -1.12 -16.89 17.56
N GLU A 234 -0.49 -17.02 16.39
CA GLU A 234 -1.06 -17.77 15.28
C GLU A 234 -1.18 -19.27 15.60
N VAL A 235 -0.21 -19.85 16.32
CA VAL A 235 -0.29 -21.25 16.81
C VAL A 235 -1.45 -21.42 17.79
N ASP A 236 -1.66 -20.47 18.70
CA ASP A 236 -2.76 -20.53 19.65
C ASP A 236 -4.12 -20.46 18.93
N LEU A 237 -4.23 -19.62 17.89
CA LEU A 237 -5.43 -19.51 17.06
C LEU A 237 -5.70 -20.79 16.26
N ASP A 238 -4.66 -21.45 15.74
CA ASP A 238 -4.79 -22.76 15.11
C ASP A 238 -5.28 -23.80 16.12
N GLY A 239 -4.74 -23.81 17.34
CA GLY A 239 -5.20 -24.70 18.40
C GLY A 239 -6.68 -24.49 18.77
N ILE A 240 -7.15 -23.23 18.78
CA ILE A 240 -8.57 -22.92 18.95
C ILE A 240 -9.41 -23.47 17.78
N ALA A 241 -8.94 -23.34 16.54
CA ALA A 241 -9.63 -23.85 15.36
C ALA A 241 -9.72 -25.39 15.34
N GLU A 242 -8.71 -26.07 15.87
CA GLU A 242 -8.67 -27.54 16.03
C GLU A 242 -9.46 -28.05 17.24
N GLY A 243 -9.92 -27.14 18.12
CA GLY A 243 -10.59 -27.49 19.37
C GLY A 243 -9.65 -27.97 20.49
N THR A 244 -8.34 -27.75 20.36
CA THR A 244 -7.34 -27.99 21.41
C THR A 244 -7.16 -26.79 22.36
N GLY A 245 -7.72 -25.62 22.00
CA GLY A 245 -7.72 -24.41 22.82
C GLY A 245 -9.11 -23.76 22.94
N GLU A 246 -9.29 -22.90 23.94
CA GLU A 246 -10.54 -22.15 24.15
C GLU A 246 -10.37 -20.64 23.85
N ALA A 247 -11.25 -20.10 23.01
CA ALA A 247 -11.16 -18.71 22.56
C ALA A 247 -11.34 -17.67 23.69
N ILE A 248 -12.30 -17.87 24.60
CA ILE A 248 -12.61 -16.90 25.65
C ILE A 248 -11.46 -16.77 26.67
N PRO A 249 -10.90 -17.87 27.22
CA PRO A 249 -9.72 -17.79 28.07
C PRO A 249 -8.53 -17.12 27.38
N TRP A 250 -8.26 -17.46 26.12
CA TRP A 250 -7.17 -16.86 25.35
C TRP A 250 -7.34 -15.34 25.21
N LEU A 251 -8.53 -14.88 24.78
CA LEU A 251 -8.84 -13.45 24.66
C LEU A 251 -8.73 -12.71 25.99
N ARG A 252 -9.18 -13.33 27.09
CA ARG A 252 -9.08 -12.74 28.43
C ARG A 252 -7.63 -12.58 28.85
N LYS A 253 -6.80 -13.60 28.64
CA LYS A 253 -5.37 -13.55 28.94
C LYS A 253 -4.67 -12.49 28.10
N PHE A 254 -4.88 -12.47 26.79
CA PHE A 254 -4.28 -11.47 25.90
C PHE A 254 -4.66 -10.04 26.29
N TYR A 255 -5.95 -9.80 26.59
CA TYR A 255 -6.44 -8.44 26.83
C TYR A 255 -6.23 -7.94 28.27
N PHE A 256 -6.48 -8.78 29.27
CA PHE A 256 -6.39 -8.42 30.69
C PHE A 256 -5.10 -8.88 31.38
N GLY A 257 -4.34 -9.78 30.76
CA GLY A 257 -3.14 -10.35 31.34
C GLY A 257 -3.43 -11.59 32.19
N ASP A 258 -2.38 -12.07 32.83
CA ASP A 258 -2.42 -13.07 33.89
C ASP A 258 -1.51 -12.64 35.06
N ASP A 259 -1.29 -13.52 36.04
CA ASP A 259 -0.48 -13.19 37.21
C ASP A 259 1.00 -12.92 36.87
N ASN A 260 1.47 -13.28 35.67
CA ASN A 260 2.86 -13.17 35.25
C ASN A 260 3.11 -12.11 34.16
N ASP A 261 2.08 -11.72 33.39
CA ASP A 261 2.21 -10.70 32.34
C ASP A 261 0.99 -9.75 32.27
N ASP A 262 1.28 -8.46 32.15
CA ASP A 262 0.29 -7.41 31.97
C ASP A 262 -0.44 -7.60 30.62
N GLY A 263 -1.77 -7.51 30.62
CA GLY A 263 -2.54 -7.58 29.37
C GLY A 263 -2.36 -6.34 28.50
N LEU A 264 -2.76 -6.45 27.22
CA LEU A 264 -2.75 -5.33 26.27
C LEU A 264 -3.35 -4.05 26.85
N LYS A 265 -4.49 -4.17 27.55
CA LYS A 265 -5.18 -3.01 28.13
C LYS A 265 -4.31 -2.26 29.14
N GLU A 266 -3.66 -2.99 30.03
CA GLU A 266 -2.83 -2.41 31.07
C GLU A 266 -1.52 -1.85 30.51
N LYS A 267 -0.90 -2.54 29.55
CA LYS A 267 0.27 -2.05 28.81
C LYS A 267 -0.04 -0.70 28.11
N VAL A 268 -1.20 -0.58 27.48
CA VAL A 268 -1.63 0.66 26.80
C VAL A 268 -1.96 1.77 27.81
N ASP A 269 -2.74 1.47 28.85
CA ASP A 269 -3.17 2.47 29.86
C ASP A 269 -1.97 3.06 30.62
N LYS A 270 -0.96 2.24 30.96
CA LYS A 270 0.25 2.71 31.66
C LYS A 270 1.18 3.53 30.76
N ARG A 271 1.40 3.08 29.51
CA ARG A 271 2.46 3.63 28.65
C ARG A 271 2.03 4.82 27.81
N LEU A 272 0.73 5.01 27.55
CA LEU A 272 0.20 6.12 26.74
C LEU A 272 0.63 7.51 27.23
N GLY A 273 0.74 7.70 28.55
CA GLY A 273 1.12 8.97 29.17
C GLY A 273 2.62 9.29 29.07
N GLU A 274 3.44 8.28 28.78
CA GLU A 274 4.91 8.37 28.77
C GLU A 274 5.48 8.54 27.34
N ILE A 275 4.63 8.50 26.31
CA ILE A 275 5.05 8.61 24.92
C ILE A 275 5.32 10.07 24.56
N ASP A 276 6.59 10.40 24.39
CA ASP A 276 7.00 11.64 23.74
C ASP A 276 6.82 11.51 22.22
N ALA A 277 5.71 12.06 21.72
CA ALA A 277 5.40 12.06 20.30
C ALA A 277 6.48 12.75 19.44
N ALA A 278 7.25 13.70 19.97
CA ALA A 278 8.31 14.36 19.23
C ALA A 278 9.57 13.48 19.13
N ALA A 279 9.92 12.79 20.21
CA ALA A 279 11.04 11.85 20.23
C ALA A 279 10.80 10.66 19.28
N VAL A 280 9.62 10.05 19.34
CA VAL A 280 9.24 8.91 18.48
C VAL A 280 9.30 9.25 17.00
N ASN A 281 8.86 10.45 16.63
CA ASN A 281 8.84 10.89 15.23
C ASN A 281 10.22 11.36 14.73
N SER A 282 11.28 11.20 15.52
CA SER A 282 12.64 11.60 15.18
C SER A 282 13.51 10.39 14.85
N ILE A 283 14.03 10.36 13.64
CA ILE A 283 14.93 9.33 13.13
C ILE A 283 16.34 9.96 13.08
N PRO A 284 17.29 9.54 13.93
CA PRO A 284 18.64 10.11 13.92
C PRO A 284 19.38 9.73 12.64
N LEU A 285 19.88 10.73 11.90
CA LEU A 285 20.72 10.54 10.71
C LEU A 285 22.21 10.64 11.06
N GLY A 286 22.54 11.42 12.10
CA GLY A 286 23.89 11.53 12.65
C GLY A 286 24.23 12.96 13.05
N VAL A 287 25.52 13.24 13.25
CA VAL A 287 26.04 14.55 13.66
C VAL A 287 26.75 15.20 12.48
N ASP A 288 26.45 16.47 12.22
CA ASP A 288 27.11 17.23 11.16
C ASP A 288 28.53 17.68 11.54
N ALA A 289 29.22 18.36 10.61
CA ALA A 289 30.58 18.87 10.83
C ALA A 289 30.67 19.91 11.97
N ASN A 290 29.55 20.53 12.35
CA ASN A 290 29.47 21.55 13.41
C ASN A 290 29.06 20.94 14.77
N GLY A 291 28.94 19.61 14.86
CA GLY A 291 28.53 18.93 16.10
C GLY A 291 27.01 18.96 16.35
N GLN A 292 26.20 19.37 15.37
CA GLN A 292 24.76 19.42 15.49
C GLN A 292 24.12 18.11 15.02
N MET A 293 23.19 17.58 15.82
CA MET A 293 22.41 16.39 15.44
C MET A 293 21.49 16.73 14.27
N VAL A 294 21.50 15.89 13.24
CA VAL A 294 20.60 15.93 12.11
C VAL A 294 19.63 14.75 12.21
N VAL A 295 18.33 15.04 12.13
CA VAL A 295 17.26 14.06 12.26
C VAL A 295 16.29 14.15 11.09
N GLY A 296 15.81 13.01 10.61
CA GLY A 296 14.63 12.91 9.75
C GLY A 296 13.37 12.84 10.61
N ARG A 297 12.31 13.53 10.21
CA ARG A 297 11.04 13.59 10.95
C ARG A 297 9.84 13.50 10.02
N VAL A 298 8.74 12.96 10.53
CA VAL A 298 7.44 13.02 9.85
C VAL A 298 6.59 14.12 10.46
N GLY A 299 6.26 15.13 9.66
CA GLY A 299 5.39 16.24 10.06
C GLY A 299 4.00 16.18 9.43
N ARG A 300 3.17 17.17 9.76
CA ARG A 300 1.84 17.35 9.14
C ARG A 300 1.89 17.46 7.61
N TYR A 301 3.00 17.98 7.09
CA TYR A 301 3.19 18.33 5.68
C TYR A 301 4.04 17.34 4.90
N GLY A 302 4.49 16.24 5.52
CA GLY A 302 5.40 15.27 4.91
C GLY A 302 6.67 15.06 5.73
N PRO A 303 7.60 14.23 5.26
CA PRO A 303 8.92 14.05 5.84
C PRO A 303 9.76 15.31 5.65
N TYR A 304 10.57 15.61 6.63
CA TYR A 304 11.49 16.73 6.63
C TYR A 304 12.73 16.39 7.43
N VAL A 305 13.85 17.03 7.11
CA VAL A 305 15.08 16.97 7.89
C VAL A 305 15.18 18.19 8.79
N GLN A 306 15.81 18.00 9.93
CA GLN A 306 16.05 19.04 10.91
C GLN A 306 17.48 18.92 11.45
N ARG A 307 18.19 20.04 11.48
CA ARG A 307 19.48 20.22 12.17
C ARG A 307 19.22 20.90 13.53
N GLY A 308 19.83 20.38 14.59
CA GLY A 308 19.70 20.94 15.94
C GLY A 308 18.24 21.03 16.43
N ASP A 309 17.88 22.16 17.04
CA ASP A 309 16.52 22.44 17.51
C ASP A 309 15.54 22.83 16.38
N GLY A 310 16.06 23.02 15.16
CA GLY A 310 15.31 23.40 13.97
C GLY A 310 14.96 24.88 13.90
N GLN A 311 15.41 25.70 14.85
CA GLN A 311 15.37 27.15 14.73
C GLN A 311 16.40 27.61 13.69
N PRO A 312 16.14 28.68 12.94
CA PRO A 312 17.16 29.26 12.06
C PRO A 312 18.45 29.55 12.83
N ASP A 313 19.60 29.44 12.16
CA ASP A 313 20.85 29.83 12.78
C ASP A 313 20.91 31.35 13.03
N LEU A 314 21.97 31.82 13.69
CA LEU A 314 22.17 33.25 13.99
C LEU A 314 22.24 34.12 12.72
N ASP A 315 22.54 33.50 11.57
CA ASP A 315 22.59 34.15 10.25
C ASP A 315 21.24 34.06 9.50
N GLY A 316 20.20 33.52 10.13
CA GLY A 316 18.85 33.38 9.56
C GLY A 316 18.67 32.20 8.60
N LYS A 317 19.66 31.30 8.47
CA LYS A 317 19.54 30.14 7.57
C LYS A 317 18.60 29.10 8.17
N PRO A 318 17.76 28.46 7.34
CA PRO A 318 16.85 27.43 7.82
C PRO A 318 17.66 26.24 8.34
N ASN A 319 17.22 25.68 9.47
CA ASN A 319 17.72 24.39 9.98
C ASN A 319 16.71 23.26 9.75
N ARG A 320 15.77 23.47 8.83
CA ARG A 320 14.71 22.53 8.46
C ARG A 320 14.43 22.61 6.97
N ALA A 321 14.24 21.45 6.36
CA ALA A 321 13.83 21.36 4.96
C ALA A 321 12.95 20.14 4.71
N SER A 322 11.95 20.30 3.86
CA SER A 322 11.13 19.18 3.39
C SER A 322 11.95 18.25 2.50
N VAL A 323 11.67 16.95 2.61
CA VAL A 323 12.30 15.91 1.81
C VAL A 323 11.23 15.25 0.93
N PRO A 324 11.55 14.83 -0.30
CA PRO A 324 10.62 14.05 -1.12
C PRO A 324 10.13 12.77 -0.43
N ASP A 325 8.86 12.41 -0.66
CA ASP A 325 8.24 11.22 -0.06
C ASP A 325 8.78 9.90 -0.64
N ASP A 326 9.47 9.95 -1.78
CA ASP A 326 9.99 8.82 -2.56
C ASP A 326 11.50 8.59 -2.38
N ILE A 327 12.16 9.33 -1.47
CA ILE A 327 13.54 9.01 -1.10
C ILE A 327 13.55 7.88 -0.04
N PRO A 328 14.28 6.77 -0.28
CA PRO A 328 14.53 5.78 0.76
C PRO A 328 15.35 6.39 1.90
N LEU A 329 15.10 5.96 3.15
CA LEU A 329 15.79 6.50 4.32
C LEU A 329 17.31 6.20 4.28
N ASP A 330 17.72 5.04 3.76
CA ASP A 330 19.13 4.68 3.59
C ASP A 330 19.86 5.55 2.55
N GLU A 331 19.11 6.13 1.61
CA GLU A 331 19.64 7.12 0.67
C GLU A 331 19.66 8.53 1.28
N LEU A 332 18.99 8.79 2.42
CA LEU A 332 19.01 10.07 3.13
C LEU A 332 20.21 10.14 4.09
N THR A 333 21.41 10.28 3.51
CA THR A 333 22.64 10.47 4.27
C THR A 333 22.69 11.86 4.92
N ILE A 334 23.57 12.04 5.91
CA ILE A 334 23.81 13.36 6.53
C ILE A 334 24.14 14.42 5.47
N GLY A 335 24.98 14.08 4.49
CA GLY A 335 25.35 14.99 3.40
C GLY A 335 24.15 15.45 2.58
N LYS A 336 23.26 14.52 2.18
CA LYS A 336 22.02 14.85 1.47
C LYS A 336 21.03 15.62 2.34
N ALA A 337 20.94 15.30 3.64
CA ALA A 337 20.10 16.04 4.56
C ALA A 337 20.56 17.50 4.69
N ILE A 338 21.87 17.73 4.78
CA ILE A 338 22.45 19.08 4.78
C ILE A 338 22.19 19.78 3.44
N GLU A 339 22.36 19.07 2.32
CA GLU A 339 22.03 19.61 0.98
C GLU A 339 20.57 20.08 0.91
N PHE A 340 19.60 19.32 1.45
CA PHE A 340 18.21 19.77 1.51
C PHE A 340 18.02 21.01 2.40
N ILE A 341 18.73 21.08 3.53
CA ILE A 341 18.64 22.21 4.47
C ILE A 341 19.26 23.48 3.88
N GLU A 342 20.38 23.35 3.17
CA GLU A 342 21.13 24.46 2.59
C GLU A 342 20.67 24.82 1.17
N ALA A 343 19.89 23.95 0.53
CA ALA A 343 19.21 24.28 -0.70
C ALA A 343 18.44 25.58 -0.49
N PRO A 344 18.54 26.55 -1.41
CA PRO A 344 17.71 27.73 -1.36
C PRO A 344 16.29 27.24 -1.19
N SER A 345 15.61 27.67 -0.11
CA SER A 345 14.16 27.57 -0.08
C SER A 345 13.73 28.10 -1.43
N GLY A 346 12.96 27.32 -2.22
CA GLY A 346 12.48 27.76 -3.54
C GLY A 346 11.53 28.97 -3.45
N ASP A 347 11.63 29.71 -2.35
CA ASP A 347 10.95 30.91 -1.91
C ASP A 347 11.51 32.07 -2.73
N ARG A 348 10.77 32.44 -3.77
CA ARG A 348 11.11 33.60 -4.59
C ARG A 348 10.34 34.81 -4.07
N GLU A 349 11.06 35.84 -3.64
CA GLU A 349 10.47 37.12 -3.28
C GLU A 349 9.98 37.84 -4.54
N LEU A 350 8.70 38.22 -4.56
CA LEU A 350 8.11 38.98 -5.66
C LEU A 350 8.19 40.49 -5.43
N GLY A 351 8.29 40.92 -4.17
CA GLY A 351 8.33 42.32 -3.74
C GLY A 351 7.30 42.63 -2.64
N ASP A 352 7.16 43.90 -2.29
CA ASP A 352 6.27 44.35 -1.21
C ASP A 352 4.84 44.61 -1.70
N ASP A 353 3.84 44.16 -0.94
CA ASP A 353 2.44 44.52 -1.17
C ASP A 353 2.22 46.03 -0.90
N PRO A 354 1.74 46.82 -1.88
CA PRO A 354 1.54 48.26 -1.72
C PRO A 354 0.53 48.65 -0.63
N ILE A 355 -0.35 47.73 -0.21
CA ILE A 355 -1.42 48.00 0.76
C ILE A 355 -0.96 47.66 2.18
N SER A 356 -0.37 46.48 2.39
CA SER A 356 0.04 46.00 3.72
C SER A 356 1.50 46.27 4.05
N GLY A 357 2.35 46.58 3.06
CA GLY A 357 3.80 46.73 3.22
C GLY A 357 4.52 45.42 3.57
N LYS A 358 3.86 44.27 3.44
CA LYS A 358 4.43 42.95 3.70
C LYS A 358 5.02 42.34 2.42
N VAL A 359 6.11 41.59 2.54
CA VAL A 359 6.76 40.89 1.42
C VAL A 359 5.86 39.78 0.88
N VAL A 360 5.76 39.65 -0.44
CA VAL A 360 5.06 38.57 -1.12
C VAL A 360 6.05 37.49 -1.56
N LEU A 361 5.84 36.25 -1.11
CA LEU A 361 6.74 35.10 -1.31
C LEU A 361 6.07 34.01 -2.15
N VAL A 362 6.74 33.48 -3.18
CA VAL A 362 6.34 32.26 -3.90
C VAL A 362 7.02 31.08 -3.25
N LYS A 363 6.28 30.19 -2.58
CA LYS A 363 6.82 29.01 -1.89
C LYS A 363 6.31 27.71 -2.52
N ASN A 364 7.03 26.61 -2.29
CA ASN A 364 6.57 25.26 -2.66
C ASN A 364 5.99 24.53 -1.45
N GLY A 365 4.77 24.00 -1.58
CA GLY A 365 4.07 23.29 -0.50
C GLY A 365 3.52 21.94 -0.94
N ARG A 366 3.00 21.16 0.02
CA ARG A 366 2.42 19.82 -0.19
C ARG A 366 1.38 19.74 -1.32
N PHE A 367 0.64 20.82 -1.56
CA PHE A 367 -0.43 20.88 -2.56
C PHE A 367 -0.01 21.56 -3.87
N GLY A 368 1.28 21.85 -4.02
CA GLY A 368 1.85 22.58 -5.15
C GLY A 368 2.38 23.97 -4.75
N PRO A 369 2.92 24.71 -5.72
CA PRO A 369 3.41 26.07 -5.55
C PRO A 369 2.30 27.04 -5.09
N TYR A 370 2.63 27.98 -4.20
CA TYR A 370 1.69 28.95 -3.64
C TYR A 370 2.35 30.29 -3.35
N VAL A 371 1.56 31.35 -3.34
CA VAL A 371 1.97 32.70 -2.94
C VAL A 371 1.54 32.95 -1.49
N GLN A 372 2.39 33.57 -0.70
CA GLN A 372 2.15 33.94 0.69
C GLN A 372 2.44 35.42 0.93
N LEU A 373 1.59 36.09 1.72
CA LEU A 373 1.79 37.47 2.18
C LEU A 373 2.44 37.49 3.56
N GLY A 374 3.68 37.98 3.64
CA GLY A 374 4.51 38.06 4.85
C GLY A 374 5.04 36.70 5.31
N GLU A 375 5.89 36.72 6.33
CA GLU A 375 6.34 35.51 7.02
C GLU A 375 5.31 35.04 8.05
N ILE A 376 5.47 33.80 8.53
CA ILE A 376 4.54 33.23 9.53
C ILE A 376 4.61 34.02 10.85
N ASP A 377 5.78 34.58 11.15
CA ASP A 377 6.04 35.34 12.38
C ASP A 377 5.53 36.80 12.33
N ASP A 378 5.20 37.30 11.14
CA ASP A 378 4.66 38.65 10.92
C ASP A 378 3.14 38.76 11.20
N ASP A 379 2.47 37.65 11.51
CA ASP A 379 1.03 37.61 11.71
C ASP A 379 0.68 37.15 13.16
N PRO A 380 -0.05 37.96 13.95
CA PRO A 380 -0.35 37.65 15.36
C PRO A 380 -1.09 36.33 15.58
N ASP A 381 -1.79 35.84 14.54
CA ASP A 381 -2.55 34.59 14.55
C ASP A 381 -1.81 33.40 13.91
N GLY A 382 -0.55 33.60 13.46
CA GLY A 382 0.31 32.58 12.84
C GLY A 382 -0.22 32.02 11.51
N LYS A 383 -1.09 32.78 10.82
CA LYS A 383 -1.77 32.36 9.58
C LYS A 383 -1.67 33.43 8.49
N PRO A 384 -0.53 33.53 7.80
CA PRO A 384 -0.40 34.45 6.68
C PRO A 384 -1.39 34.10 5.56
N LYS A 385 -1.88 35.13 4.85
CA LYS A 385 -2.73 34.95 3.68
C LYS A 385 -1.94 34.19 2.62
N ARG A 386 -2.57 33.17 2.03
CA ARG A 386 -1.95 32.29 1.05
C ARG A 386 -2.90 31.97 -0.08
N ALA A 387 -2.38 31.83 -1.28
CA ALA A 387 -3.14 31.43 -2.46
C ALA A 387 -2.33 30.47 -3.32
N SER A 388 -2.95 29.38 -3.76
CA SER A 388 -2.29 28.42 -4.66
C SER A 388 -2.04 29.06 -6.03
N ILE A 389 -0.84 28.84 -6.57
CA ILE A 389 -0.54 29.17 -7.96
C ILE A 389 -1.34 28.21 -8.85
N PHE A 390 -1.86 28.72 -9.95
CA PHE A 390 -2.63 27.96 -10.92
C PHE A 390 -1.80 26.86 -11.57
N LYS A 391 -2.44 25.73 -11.91
CA LYS A 391 -1.74 24.58 -12.49
C LYS A 391 -1.17 24.90 -13.88
N SER A 392 -1.72 25.89 -14.57
CA SER A 392 -1.23 26.38 -15.85
C SER A 392 -0.06 27.37 -15.75
N MET A 393 0.26 27.88 -14.56
CA MET A 393 1.31 28.88 -14.36
C MET A 393 2.64 28.22 -13.97
N ASP A 394 3.73 28.72 -14.54
CA ASP A 394 5.07 28.38 -14.09
C ASP A 394 5.42 29.22 -12.85
N PRO A 395 5.72 28.61 -11.69
CA PRO A 395 6.14 29.32 -10.48
C PRO A 395 7.36 30.23 -10.67
N ALA A 396 8.21 29.95 -11.66
CA ALA A 396 9.38 30.78 -11.97
C ALA A 396 9.00 32.11 -12.64
N GLU A 397 7.88 32.16 -13.36
CA GLU A 397 7.45 33.31 -14.17
C GLU A 397 6.40 34.19 -13.47
N VAL A 398 5.88 33.78 -12.29
CA VAL A 398 4.89 34.57 -11.55
C VAL A 398 5.49 35.92 -11.12
N ASP A 399 4.84 37.04 -11.43
CA ASP A 399 5.26 38.38 -10.98
C ASP A 399 4.44 38.86 -9.77
N LEU A 400 4.86 39.98 -9.18
CA LEU A 400 4.18 40.59 -8.02
C LEU A 400 2.70 40.89 -8.30
N GLU A 401 2.39 41.38 -9.50
CA GLU A 401 1.02 41.72 -9.88
C GLU A 401 0.12 40.48 -9.90
N THR A 402 0.60 39.38 -10.48
CA THR A 402 -0.10 38.09 -10.50
C THR A 402 -0.21 37.51 -9.10
N GLY A 403 0.85 37.60 -8.28
CA GLY A 403 0.84 37.14 -6.90
C GLY A 403 -0.21 37.84 -6.03
N LEU A 404 -0.35 39.16 -6.16
CA LEU A 404 -1.37 39.94 -5.46
C LEU A 404 -2.79 39.56 -5.91
N LYS A 405 -3.01 39.39 -7.22
CA LYS A 405 -4.30 38.91 -7.76
C LYS A 405 -4.70 37.53 -7.23
N LEU A 406 -3.74 36.63 -7.02
CA LEU A 406 -3.99 35.32 -6.43
C LEU A 406 -4.36 35.45 -4.94
N LEU A 407 -3.68 36.32 -4.19
CA LEU A 407 -3.93 36.55 -2.77
C LEU A 407 -5.28 37.22 -2.46
N GLU A 408 -5.90 37.85 -3.46
CA GLU A 408 -7.27 38.38 -3.38
C GLU A 408 -8.35 37.27 -3.45
N LEU A 409 -7.99 36.04 -3.82
CA LEU A 409 -8.91 34.92 -3.80
C LEU A 409 -9.17 34.46 -2.35
N PRO A 410 -10.44 34.30 -1.93
CA PRO A 410 -11.65 34.36 -2.74
C PRO A 410 -12.16 35.78 -3.03
N ARG A 411 -12.41 36.07 -4.33
CA ARG A 411 -12.86 37.37 -4.81
C ARG A 411 -14.39 37.45 -4.83
N THR A 412 -14.95 38.51 -4.25
CA THR A 412 -16.38 38.83 -4.32
C THR A 412 -16.66 39.65 -5.59
N ILE A 413 -17.51 39.14 -6.49
CA ILE A 413 -17.84 39.80 -7.76
C ILE A 413 -18.97 40.82 -7.55
N GLY A 414 -19.88 40.54 -6.62
CA GLY A 414 -20.96 41.44 -6.22
C GLY A 414 -22.23 40.71 -5.78
N THR A 415 -23.33 41.45 -5.69
CA THR A 415 -24.65 40.93 -5.32
C THR A 415 -25.48 40.57 -6.55
N HIS A 416 -26.11 39.41 -6.54
CA HIS A 416 -26.98 38.96 -7.62
C HIS A 416 -28.22 39.87 -7.75
N PRO A 417 -28.54 40.38 -8.94
CA PRO A 417 -29.54 41.45 -9.12
C PRO A 417 -30.99 41.03 -8.81
N GLU A 418 -31.32 39.74 -8.82
CA GLU A 418 -32.68 39.26 -8.53
C GLU A 418 -32.96 38.94 -7.06
N ASP A 419 -31.93 38.62 -6.26
CA ASP A 419 -32.12 38.13 -4.88
C ASP A 419 -31.15 38.74 -3.85
N GLY A 420 -30.27 39.65 -4.27
CA GLY A 420 -29.36 40.38 -3.40
C GLY A 420 -28.25 39.53 -2.75
N THR A 421 -28.09 38.27 -3.15
CA THR A 421 -27.13 37.35 -2.53
C THR A 421 -25.72 37.52 -3.09
N GLU A 422 -24.69 37.35 -2.25
CA GLU A 422 -23.29 37.51 -2.67
C GLU A 422 -22.81 36.36 -3.57
N ILE A 423 -22.09 36.71 -4.65
CA ILE A 423 -21.39 35.78 -5.53
C ILE A 423 -19.88 35.91 -5.31
N LYS A 424 -19.23 34.79 -4.97
CA LYS A 424 -17.78 34.69 -4.75
C LYS A 424 -17.16 33.65 -5.66
N VAL A 425 -15.95 33.91 -6.15
CA VAL A 425 -15.16 32.94 -6.91
C VAL A 425 -14.02 32.39 -6.07
N HIS A 426 -13.78 31.09 -6.24
CA HIS A 426 -12.84 30.31 -5.45
C HIS A 426 -12.02 29.41 -6.36
N ASN A 427 -10.75 29.20 -6.01
CA ASN A 427 -9.98 28.09 -6.53
C ASN A 427 -9.96 26.96 -5.49
N GLY A 428 -10.57 25.81 -5.80
CA GLY A 428 -10.70 24.68 -4.88
C GLY A 428 -9.93 23.44 -5.34
N LYS A 429 -9.94 22.39 -4.51
CA LYS A 429 -9.30 21.09 -4.81
C LYS A 429 -9.72 20.48 -6.16
N PHE A 430 -10.93 20.79 -6.65
CA PHE A 430 -11.48 20.25 -7.89
C PHE A 430 -11.49 21.27 -9.04
N GLY A 431 -10.71 22.35 -8.90
CA GLY A 431 -10.63 23.44 -9.88
C GLY A 431 -11.43 24.69 -9.50
N PRO A 432 -11.50 25.65 -10.43
CA PRO A 432 -12.12 26.96 -10.21
C PRO A 432 -13.65 26.86 -10.17
N TYR A 433 -14.27 27.51 -9.19
CA TYR A 433 -15.72 27.49 -9.01
C TYR A 433 -16.24 28.80 -8.41
N LEU A 434 -17.49 29.14 -8.72
CA LEU A 434 -18.22 30.22 -8.08
C LEU A 434 -19.19 29.66 -7.04
N THR A 435 -19.43 30.44 -5.99
CA THR A 435 -20.43 30.21 -4.96
C THR A 435 -21.41 31.38 -4.94
N LYS A 436 -22.70 31.07 -4.82
CA LYS A 436 -23.77 32.01 -4.53
C LYS A 436 -24.41 31.62 -3.21
N GLU A 437 -24.38 32.52 -2.24
CA GLU A 437 -25.02 32.27 -0.94
C GLU A 437 -26.55 32.17 -1.09
N SER A 438 -27.20 31.35 -0.27
CA SER A 438 -28.66 31.20 -0.37
C SER A 438 -29.35 32.23 0.53
N ALA A 439 -30.35 32.94 0.00
CA ALA A 439 -31.16 33.89 0.76
C ALA A 439 -32.02 33.23 1.88
N GLU A 440 -32.13 31.90 1.92
CA GLU A 440 -32.84 31.16 2.97
C GLU A 440 -31.85 30.56 3.99
N GLU A 441 -32.02 30.94 5.26
CA GLU A 441 -31.27 30.39 6.39
C GLU A 441 -31.34 28.85 6.41
N GLY A 442 -30.18 28.20 6.21
CA GLY A 442 -30.02 26.75 6.28
C GLY A 442 -30.01 26.00 4.93
N LYS A 443 -30.15 26.68 3.79
CA LYS A 443 -29.90 26.07 2.47
C LYS A 443 -28.42 26.17 2.06
N LYS A 444 -27.90 25.12 1.43
CA LYS A 444 -26.50 25.07 0.94
C LYS A 444 -26.30 26.09 -0.19
N ALA A 445 -25.19 26.83 -0.13
CA ALA A 445 -24.75 27.72 -1.20
C ALA A 445 -24.76 27.01 -2.56
N GLU A 446 -25.21 27.73 -3.59
CA GLU A 446 -25.19 27.24 -4.95
C GLU A 446 -23.79 27.37 -5.53
N THR A 447 -23.25 26.27 -6.07
CA THR A 447 -21.90 26.20 -6.63
C THR A 447 -21.96 25.90 -8.12
N ARG A 448 -21.08 26.54 -8.90
CA ARG A 448 -20.89 26.27 -10.34
C ARG A 448 -19.41 26.23 -10.68
N ASN A 449 -19.04 25.33 -11.58
CA ASN A 449 -17.67 25.25 -12.08
C ASN A 449 -17.43 26.44 -13.02
N VAL A 450 -16.25 27.04 -12.89
CA VAL A 450 -15.74 28.01 -13.85
C VAL A 450 -14.88 27.22 -14.86
N PRO A 451 -14.88 27.56 -16.17
CA PRO A 451 -14.20 26.75 -17.19
C PRO A 451 -12.67 26.70 -17.06
N THR A 452 -12.04 27.82 -16.65
CA THR A 452 -10.58 27.96 -16.57
C THR A 452 -10.16 28.70 -15.31
N GLU A 453 -8.92 28.48 -14.86
CA GLU A 453 -8.37 29.12 -13.65
C GLU A 453 -8.14 30.62 -13.88
N GLU A 454 -7.68 31.01 -15.07
CA GLU A 454 -7.52 32.42 -15.49
C GLU A 454 -8.83 33.21 -15.45
N ALA A 455 -9.97 32.55 -15.74
CA ALA A 455 -11.26 33.19 -15.65
C ALA A 455 -11.61 33.62 -14.22
N LEU A 456 -11.02 33.03 -13.16
CA LEU A 456 -11.24 33.53 -11.80
C LEU A 456 -10.78 34.99 -11.62
N LEU A 457 -9.79 35.42 -12.40
CA LEU A 457 -9.22 36.76 -12.32
C LEU A 457 -9.99 37.78 -13.18
N THR A 458 -10.64 37.33 -14.26
CA THR A 458 -11.26 38.21 -15.26
C THR A 458 -12.78 38.12 -15.35
N ILE A 459 -13.41 37.08 -14.78
CA ILE A 459 -14.84 36.81 -14.93
C ILE A 459 -15.70 37.96 -14.40
N THR A 460 -16.70 38.32 -15.20
CA THR A 460 -17.61 39.42 -14.93
C THR A 460 -18.92 38.94 -14.30
N MET A 461 -19.71 39.88 -13.77
CA MET A 461 -21.02 39.59 -13.19
C MET A 461 -21.96 38.92 -14.19
N ASP A 462 -21.99 39.40 -15.44
CA ASP A 462 -22.89 38.88 -16.48
C ASP A 462 -22.58 37.41 -16.84
N GLU A 463 -21.30 37.06 -16.90
CA GLU A 463 -20.85 35.68 -17.14
C GLU A 463 -21.17 34.76 -15.95
N CYS A 464 -21.04 35.25 -14.72
CA CYS A 464 -21.47 34.52 -13.53
C CYS A 464 -22.97 34.22 -13.54
N LEU A 465 -23.79 35.16 -14.00
CA LEU A 465 -25.24 34.98 -14.11
C LEU A 465 -25.61 33.94 -15.18
N VAL A 466 -24.86 33.89 -16.29
CA VAL A 466 -25.03 32.84 -17.31
C VAL A 466 -24.70 31.46 -16.73
N LEU A 467 -23.58 31.31 -16.02
CA LEU A 467 -23.18 30.04 -15.38
C LEU A 467 -24.14 29.58 -14.28
N LEU A 468 -24.76 30.52 -13.56
CA LEU A 468 -25.78 30.24 -12.55
C LEU A 468 -27.12 29.81 -13.17
N LYS A 469 -27.47 30.34 -14.35
CA LYS A 469 -28.69 29.97 -15.10
C LYS A 469 -28.62 28.60 -15.73
N GLU A 470 -27.44 28.07 -16.00
CA GLU A 470 -27.31 26.70 -16.47
C GLU A 470 -27.94 25.72 -15.46
N PRO A 471 -28.59 24.63 -15.87
CA PRO A 471 -29.07 23.62 -14.94
C PRO A 471 -27.88 22.97 -14.21
N LYS A 472 -28.03 22.64 -12.91
CA LYS A 472 -26.96 21.95 -12.16
C LYS A 472 -26.60 20.65 -12.87
N ARG A 473 -25.48 20.65 -13.59
CA ARG A 473 -24.75 19.43 -13.95
C ARG A 473 -24.17 18.87 -12.66
N ARG A 474 -25.01 18.25 -11.82
CA ARG A 474 -24.53 17.29 -10.81
C ARG A 474 -23.64 16.35 -11.58
N GLY A 475 -22.40 16.16 -11.15
CA GLY A 475 -21.35 15.36 -11.81
C GLY A 475 -21.67 13.87 -12.02
N ARG A 476 -22.85 13.54 -12.53
CA ARG A 476 -22.98 12.57 -13.60
C ARG A 476 -22.64 13.34 -14.87
N ALA A 477 -21.47 13.05 -15.43
CA ALA A 477 -21.34 13.12 -16.88
C ALA A 477 -22.61 12.51 -17.50
N GLU A 478 -23.06 13.02 -18.65
CA GLU A 478 -23.97 12.24 -19.50
C GLU A 478 -23.41 10.81 -19.55
N PRO A 479 -24.26 9.79 -19.31
CA PRO A 479 -23.76 8.42 -19.25
C PRO A 479 -23.02 8.16 -20.55
N LYS A 480 -21.68 8.07 -20.47
CA LYS A 480 -20.86 7.66 -21.61
C LYS A 480 -21.50 6.35 -22.12
N PRO A 481 -21.64 6.19 -23.46
CA PRO A 481 -22.13 4.95 -24.01
C PRO A 481 -21.30 3.78 -23.45
N PRO A 482 -21.92 2.61 -23.24
CA PRO A 482 -21.19 1.45 -22.74
C PRO A 482 -19.98 1.16 -23.63
N LEU A 483 -18.85 0.81 -23.00
CA LEU A 483 -17.62 0.45 -23.70
C LEU A 483 -17.80 -0.84 -24.51
N LYS A 484 -18.64 -1.76 -24.02
CA LYS A 484 -19.02 -3.01 -24.67
C LYS A 484 -20.36 -3.48 -24.13
N GLU A 485 -21.28 -3.89 -25.01
CA GLU A 485 -22.48 -4.62 -24.63
C GLU A 485 -22.15 -6.12 -24.56
N MET A 486 -22.58 -6.79 -23.50
CA MET A 486 -22.33 -8.20 -23.23
C MET A 486 -23.66 -8.98 -23.24
N GLY A 487 -23.59 -10.30 -23.09
CA GLY A 487 -24.75 -11.17 -23.00
C GLY A 487 -25.63 -10.94 -21.76
N ILE A 488 -26.63 -11.81 -21.61
CA ILE A 488 -27.50 -11.84 -20.43
C ILE A 488 -26.80 -12.65 -19.34
N ASP A 489 -26.69 -12.08 -18.14
CA ASP A 489 -26.16 -12.78 -16.97
C ASP A 489 -27.01 -14.03 -16.69
N PRO A 490 -26.47 -15.26 -16.81
CA PRO A 490 -27.22 -16.50 -16.59
C PRO A 490 -27.81 -16.61 -15.19
N PHE A 491 -27.21 -15.92 -14.21
CA PHE A 491 -27.66 -15.95 -12.81
C PHE A 491 -28.78 -14.94 -12.53
N SER A 492 -28.64 -13.68 -12.98
CA SER A 492 -29.62 -12.63 -12.70
C SER A 492 -30.68 -12.41 -13.78
N GLY A 493 -30.47 -12.97 -14.98
CA GLY A 493 -31.34 -12.76 -16.14
C GLY A 493 -31.29 -11.34 -16.73
N MET A 494 -30.32 -10.51 -16.30
CA MET A 494 -30.20 -9.11 -16.72
C MET A 494 -29.08 -8.92 -17.74
N ALA A 495 -29.25 -7.98 -18.68
CA ALA A 495 -28.24 -7.65 -19.69
C ALA A 495 -27.02 -6.99 -19.06
N MET A 496 -25.82 -7.52 -19.37
CA MET A 496 -24.55 -7.01 -18.87
C MET A 496 -23.95 -5.99 -19.83
N VAL A 497 -23.33 -4.93 -19.29
CA VAL A 497 -22.60 -3.92 -20.07
C VAL A 497 -21.33 -3.50 -19.34
N ILE A 498 -20.27 -3.22 -20.10
CA ILE A 498 -19.03 -2.66 -19.57
C ILE A 498 -19.09 -1.13 -19.66
N LYS A 499 -18.74 -0.44 -18.58
CA LYS A 499 -18.73 1.03 -18.49
C LYS A 499 -17.41 1.54 -17.93
N ASP A 500 -17.07 2.75 -18.32
CA ASP A 500 -15.91 3.48 -17.80
C ASP A 500 -16.25 4.13 -16.45
N GLY A 501 -15.44 3.87 -15.41
CA GLY A 501 -15.68 4.30 -14.04
C GLY A 501 -14.48 5.02 -13.42
N ARG A 502 -14.70 5.70 -12.28
CA ARG A 502 -13.66 6.44 -11.55
C ARG A 502 -12.44 5.59 -11.15
N PHE A 503 -12.63 4.28 -11.01
CA PHE A 503 -11.61 3.32 -10.57
C PHE A 503 -11.21 2.35 -11.70
N GLY A 504 -11.46 2.73 -12.96
CA GLY A 504 -11.27 1.88 -14.14
C GLY A 504 -12.58 1.30 -14.70
N PRO A 505 -12.49 0.55 -15.82
CA PRO A 505 -13.63 -0.13 -16.42
C PRO A 505 -14.31 -1.10 -15.46
N TYR A 506 -15.62 -1.22 -15.54
CA TYR A 506 -16.41 -2.13 -14.71
C TYR A 506 -17.59 -2.72 -15.47
N ILE A 507 -17.98 -3.94 -15.11
CA ILE A 507 -19.18 -4.63 -15.60
C ILE A 507 -20.37 -4.25 -14.72
N THR A 508 -21.52 -4.03 -15.34
CA THR A 508 -22.79 -3.81 -14.66
C THR A 508 -23.96 -4.46 -15.39
N ASP A 509 -24.86 -5.07 -14.62
CA ASP A 509 -26.18 -5.53 -15.02
C ASP A 509 -27.29 -4.47 -14.77
N GLY A 510 -26.89 -3.27 -14.34
CA GLY A 510 -27.77 -2.17 -13.92
C GLY A 510 -28.08 -2.13 -12.42
N VAL A 511 -27.72 -3.16 -11.65
CA VAL A 511 -27.95 -3.25 -10.19
C VAL A 511 -26.64 -3.46 -9.43
N ALA A 512 -25.85 -4.45 -9.82
CA ALA A 512 -24.50 -4.73 -9.36
C ALA A 512 -23.45 -4.06 -10.27
N ASN A 513 -22.33 -3.66 -9.68
CA ASN A 513 -21.17 -3.11 -10.39
C ASN A 513 -19.92 -3.84 -9.91
N ALA A 514 -19.24 -4.54 -10.82
CA ALA A 514 -18.00 -5.26 -10.56
C ALA A 514 -16.87 -4.66 -11.40
N SER A 515 -15.83 -4.13 -10.76
CA SER A 515 -14.64 -3.63 -11.45
C SER A 515 -13.94 -4.76 -12.20
N LEU A 516 -13.43 -4.46 -13.41
CA LEU A 516 -12.51 -5.37 -14.11
C LEU A 516 -11.22 -5.51 -13.28
N GLN A 517 -10.68 -6.72 -13.20
CA GLN A 517 -9.39 -6.98 -12.57
C GLN A 517 -8.26 -6.60 -13.54
N LYS A 518 -7.01 -6.47 -13.05
CA LYS A 518 -5.84 -6.16 -13.91
C LYS A 518 -5.64 -7.16 -15.05
N ALA A 519 -6.15 -8.37 -14.87
CA ALA A 519 -6.16 -9.49 -15.80
C ALA A 519 -7.20 -9.35 -16.93
N ASP A 520 -8.28 -8.62 -16.70
CA ASP A 520 -9.43 -8.56 -17.59
C ASP A 520 -9.26 -7.40 -18.59
N THR A 521 -9.21 -7.69 -19.89
CA THR A 521 -9.25 -6.68 -20.95
C THR A 521 -10.69 -6.50 -21.46
N ILE A 522 -11.05 -5.30 -21.90
CA ILE A 522 -12.42 -5.00 -22.39
C ILE A 522 -12.75 -5.86 -23.62
N GLU A 523 -11.75 -6.16 -24.44
CA GLU A 523 -11.91 -6.87 -25.71
C GLU A 523 -12.09 -8.37 -25.50
N GLU A 524 -11.32 -8.99 -24.59
CA GLU A 524 -11.21 -10.45 -24.45
C GLU A 524 -12.11 -11.04 -23.36
N ILE A 525 -12.74 -10.22 -22.52
CA ILE A 525 -13.63 -10.70 -21.46
C ILE A 525 -14.87 -11.42 -22.03
N SER A 526 -15.14 -12.62 -21.51
CA SER A 526 -16.29 -13.47 -21.85
C SER A 526 -17.54 -13.13 -21.04
N ASP A 527 -18.70 -13.60 -21.49
CA ASP A 527 -19.99 -13.42 -20.80
C ASP A 527 -20.01 -14.19 -19.47
N GLU A 528 -19.41 -15.38 -19.42
CA GLU A 528 -19.30 -16.21 -18.22
C GLU A 528 -18.45 -15.49 -17.16
N ARG A 529 -17.29 -14.96 -17.57
CA ARG A 529 -16.40 -14.21 -16.67
C ARG A 529 -17.07 -12.93 -16.15
N ALA A 530 -17.84 -12.26 -16.99
CA ALA A 530 -18.60 -11.08 -16.59
C ALA A 530 -19.67 -11.41 -15.53
N SER A 531 -20.38 -12.54 -15.70
CA SER A 531 -21.36 -13.04 -14.73
C SER A 531 -20.70 -13.42 -13.40
N GLU A 532 -19.55 -14.11 -13.44
CA GLU A 532 -18.78 -14.48 -12.24
C GLU A 532 -18.38 -13.25 -11.42
N LEU A 533 -17.85 -12.20 -12.07
CA LEU A 533 -17.44 -10.97 -11.39
C LEU A 533 -18.62 -10.28 -10.70
N LEU A 534 -19.79 -10.27 -11.34
CA LEU A 534 -21.02 -9.76 -10.75
C LEU A 534 -21.52 -10.64 -9.59
N MET A 535 -21.43 -11.96 -9.71
CA MET A 535 -21.79 -12.91 -8.65
C MET A 535 -20.88 -12.74 -7.42
N ALA A 536 -19.56 -12.71 -7.61
CA ALA A 536 -18.59 -12.46 -6.54
C ALA A 536 -18.81 -11.08 -5.88
N ARG A 537 -19.28 -10.09 -6.64
CA ARG A 537 -19.67 -8.79 -6.10
C ARG A 537 -20.92 -8.87 -5.23
N ARG A 538 -21.95 -9.62 -5.67
CA ARG A 538 -23.20 -9.85 -4.91
C ARG A 538 -22.94 -10.64 -3.63
N GLN A 539 -22.03 -11.62 -3.68
CA GLN A 539 -21.62 -12.41 -2.51
C GLN A 539 -20.90 -11.53 -1.48
N ARG A 540 -19.92 -10.72 -1.91
CA ARG A 540 -19.25 -9.73 -1.04
C ARG A 540 -20.20 -8.66 -0.50
N ALA A 541 -21.26 -8.33 -1.24
CA ALA A 541 -22.29 -7.39 -0.80
C ALA A 541 -23.31 -8.02 0.17
N GLY A 542 -23.24 -9.34 0.41
CA GLY A 542 -24.18 -10.06 1.27
C GLY A 542 -25.61 -10.06 0.74
N THR A 543 -25.80 -9.96 -0.59
CA THR A 543 -27.14 -9.87 -1.20
C THR A 543 -27.69 -11.21 -1.64
N LEU A 544 -26.92 -12.30 -1.54
CA LEU A 544 -27.35 -13.66 -1.87
C LEU A 544 -28.01 -14.31 -0.66
N TYR A 545 -29.00 -15.17 -0.89
CA TYR A 545 -29.64 -16.01 0.12
C TYR A 545 -29.76 -17.46 -0.36
N MET A 546 -29.89 -18.38 0.58
CA MET A 546 -30.06 -19.80 0.30
C MET A 546 -31.55 -20.17 0.27
N GLU A 547 -32.00 -20.80 -0.80
CA GLU A 547 -33.34 -21.41 -0.89
C GLU A 547 -33.20 -22.79 -1.53
N ASP A 548 -33.70 -23.82 -0.84
CA ASP A 548 -33.62 -25.23 -1.27
C ASP A 548 -32.20 -25.72 -1.62
N GLY A 549 -31.18 -25.21 -0.92
CA GLY A 549 -29.77 -25.60 -1.15
C GLY A 549 -29.12 -24.96 -2.38
N VAL A 550 -29.80 -24.02 -3.03
CA VAL A 550 -29.28 -23.27 -4.19
C VAL A 550 -29.16 -21.79 -3.82
N GLU A 551 -28.02 -21.17 -4.16
CA GLU A 551 -27.83 -19.73 -3.99
C GLU A 551 -28.76 -18.96 -4.94
N LYS A 552 -29.61 -18.10 -4.37
CA LYS A 552 -30.50 -17.21 -5.11
C LYS A 552 -30.24 -15.75 -4.73
N TRP A 553 -30.72 -14.87 -5.60
CA TRP A 553 -30.60 -13.42 -5.44
C TRP A 553 -31.94 -12.75 -5.72
N ASP A 554 -32.38 -11.91 -4.78
CA ASP A 554 -33.57 -11.08 -4.94
C ASP A 554 -33.12 -9.68 -5.35
N PRO A 555 -33.40 -9.22 -6.59
CA PRO A 555 -33.05 -7.88 -6.99
C PRO A 555 -33.81 -6.86 -6.12
N PRO A 556 -33.15 -5.83 -5.58
CA PRO A 556 -33.83 -4.76 -4.89
C PRO A 556 -34.82 -4.10 -5.85
N ALA A 557 -36.13 -4.19 -5.54
CA ALA A 557 -37.19 -3.59 -6.35
C ALA A 557 -36.79 -2.15 -6.75
N LYS A 558 -36.84 -1.83 -8.05
CA LYS A 558 -36.56 -0.48 -8.59
C LYS A 558 -37.42 0.54 -7.85
N LYS A 559 -36.91 1.12 -6.76
CA LYS A 559 -37.59 2.17 -6.01
C LYS A 559 -37.56 3.44 -6.85
N SER A 560 -38.65 3.70 -7.57
CA SER A 560 -39.03 5.08 -7.88
C SER A 560 -39.08 5.84 -6.56
N ARG A 561 -38.26 6.87 -6.47
CA ARG A 561 -37.90 7.52 -5.21
C ARG A 561 -39.06 8.38 -4.70
N LYS A 562 -40.04 7.79 -4.00
CA LYS A 562 -40.97 8.58 -3.17
C LYS A 562 -40.22 9.13 -1.96
N LYS A 563 -40.24 10.46 -1.81
CA LYS A 563 -39.72 11.21 -0.66
C LYS A 563 -40.29 10.65 0.65
N ALA A 564 -39.42 10.18 1.55
CA ALA A 564 -39.77 9.95 2.94
C ALA A 564 -39.63 11.27 3.73
N PRO A 565 -40.54 11.60 4.68
CA PRO A 565 -40.45 12.80 5.49
C PRO A 565 -39.35 12.69 6.55
N ALA A 566 -38.78 13.83 6.92
CA ALA A 566 -37.66 13.95 7.84
C ALA A 566 -37.98 13.41 9.25
N LYS A 567 -37.08 12.56 9.78
CA LYS A 567 -37.09 12.19 11.21
C LYS A 567 -36.64 13.38 12.05
N LYS A 568 -37.52 13.86 12.93
CA LYS A 568 -37.21 14.84 14.00
C LYS A 568 -36.17 14.26 14.97
N LYS A 569 -35.19 15.10 15.35
CA LYS A 569 -34.26 14.86 16.47
C LYS A 569 -35.05 14.63 17.76
N ALA A 570 -34.78 13.53 18.46
CA ALA A 570 -35.22 13.33 19.83
C ALA A 570 -34.29 14.09 20.79
N ALA A 571 -34.90 14.86 21.70
CA ALA A 571 -34.23 15.68 22.69
C ALA A 571 -33.56 14.83 23.78
N ALA A 572 -32.43 15.34 24.27
CA ALA A 572 -31.68 14.82 25.41
C ALA A 572 -32.55 14.76 26.67
N LYS A 573 -32.68 13.55 27.26
CA LYS A 573 -33.23 13.38 28.61
C LYS A 573 -32.14 13.65 29.65
N LYS A 574 -32.35 14.69 30.46
CA LYS A 574 -31.62 15.00 31.70
C LYS A 574 -31.68 13.81 32.67
N LYS A 575 -30.52 13.34 33.15
CA LYS A 575 -30.42 12.48 34.35
C LYS A 575 -30.57 13.34 35.61
N ALA A 576 -31.44 12.90 36.52
CA ALA A 576 -31.64 13.46 37.86
C ALA A 576 -30.46 13.12 38.79
N PRO A 577 -30.21 13.92 39.86
CA PRO A 577 -29.02 13.76 40.70
C PRO A 577 -29.19 12.61 41.70
N ALA A 578 -28.23 11.67 41.70
CA ALA A 578 -28.13 10.63 42.71
C ALA A 578 -27.48 11.17 43.99
N LYS A 579 -28.15 10.90 45.12
CA LYS A 579 -27.80 11.30 46.48
C LYS A 579 -26.42 10.79 46.91
N LYS A 580 -25.65 11.67 47.56
CA LYS A 580 -24.43 11.36 48.32
C LYS A 580 -24.74 10.34 49.44
N LYS A 581 -24.04 9.21 49.44
CA LYS A 581 -23.89 8.33 50.61
C LYS A 581 -22.75 8.87 51.47
N ALA A 582 -23.05 9.13 52.74
CA ALA A 582 -22.09 9.50 53.78
C ALA A 582 -21.28 8.28 54.27
N PRO A 583 -20.07 8.47 54.81
CA PRO A 583 -19.18 7.38 55.21
C PRO A 583 -19.58 6.78 56.57
N ALA A 584 -19.39 5.46 56.68
CA ALA A 584 -19.63 4.69 57.90
C ALA A 584 -18.63 5.08 59.01
N LYS A 585 -19.15 5.47 60.18
CA LYS A 585 -18.38 5.67 61.42
C LYS A 585 -18.45 4.40 62.29
N LYS A 586 -17.28 4.03 62.82
CA LYS A 586 -17.02 3.02 63.85
C LYS A 586 -17.93 3.19 65.07
N ALA A 587 -18.42 2.07 65.60
CA ALA A 587 -19.03 1.96 66.91
C ALA A 587 -17.96 1.74 67.99
N ALA A 588 -18.08 2.47 69.10
CA ALA A 588 -17.45 2.12 70.37
C ALA A 588 -18.39 2.50 71.54
N ALA A 589 -18.64 1.48 72.37
CA ALA A 589 -18.97 1.43 73.79
C ALA A 589 -20.17 2.20 74.40
N LYS A 590 -21.05 1.40 75.03
CA LYS A 590 -22.07 1.73 76.04
C LYS A 590 -21.46 2.17 77.38
N LYS A 591 -22.16 3.08 78.07
CA LYS A 591 -22.58 3.12 79.50
C LYS A 591 -23.23 4.50 79.72
N SER A 592 -24.29 4.75 80.47
CA SER A 592 -25.09 4.03 81.48
C SER A 592 -26.23 4.97 81.96
N ALA A 593 -27.23 4.41 82.65
CA ALA A 593 -28.18 5.03 83.62
C ALA A 593 -29.42 5.75 83.04
N THR A 594 -30.66 5.21 83.20
CA THR A 594 -31.67 5.41 84.29
C THR A 594 -32.06 6.88 84.47
N ASP A 595 -33.32 7.30 84.52
CA ASP A 595 -34.61 6.67 84.92
C ASP A 595 -35.67 6.55 83.82
#